data_AF-A0A5P8JS75-F1
#
_entry.id   AF-A0A5P8JS75-F1
#
_cell.length_a   1.000
_cell.length_b   1.000
_cell.length_c   1.000
_cell.angle_alpha   90.00
_cell.angle_beta   90.00
_cell.angle_gamma   90.00
#
_symmetry.space_group_name_H-M   'P 1'
#
loop_
_entity.id
_entity.type
_entity.pdbx_description
1 polymer ?
#
loop_
_entity_poly.entity_id
_entity_poly.type
_entity_poly.pdbx_seq_one_letter_code
_entity_poly.pdbx_strand_id
1 'polypeptide(L)'
;MADKTRRYYFAARNEETAHGYEISFVNIPQAQAVGATYEEAVYYSYRVLADFLSHLPKDEAALTAYTHATLPAAKADNVFYSLVSVTPDFDPHKMVTHFTLPQAPPAEIRRKASQLAKLVHHQNKAREAANS
;
A
#
# COMPACT_ATOMS: atom_id res chain seq x y z
N MET A 1 -2.25 -26.97 -13.59
CA MET A 1 -3.21 -25.85 -13.74
C MET A 1 -2.91 -24.85 -12.63
N ALA A 2 -2.67 -23.58 -12.94
CA ALA A 2 -2.41 -22.58 -11.90
C ALA A 2 -3.72 -22.37 -11.12
N ASP A 3 -3.73 -22.77 -9.85
CA ASP A 3 -4.83 -22.47 -8.93
C ASP A 3 -4.90 -20.95 -8.79
N LYS A 4 -5.85 -20.32 -9.50
CA LYS A 4 -6.03 -18.87 -9.44
C LYS A 4 -6.74 -18.56 -8.14
N THR A 5 -5.97 -18.48 -7.05
CA THR A 5 -6.48 -17.96 -5.77
C THR A 5 -7.09 -16.58 -6.03
N ARG A 6 -8.39 -16.46 -5.75
CA ARG A 6 -9.13 -15.21 -5.92
C ARG A 6 -8.45 -14.10 -5.12
N ARG A 7 -8.25 -12.94 -5.74
CA ARG A 7 -7.70 -11.75 -5.06
C ARG A 7 -8.63 -10.57 -5.20
N TYR A 8 -8.76 -9.81 -4.12
CA TYR A 8 -9.46 -8.53 -4.07
C TYR A 8 -8.43 -7.42 -4.08
N TYR A 9 -8.73 -6.29 -4.73
CA TYR A 9 -7.79 -5.19 -4.90
C TYR A 9 -8.36 -3.92 -4.28
N PHE A 10 -7.54 -3.28 -3.46
CA PHE A 10 -7.89 -2.04 -2.75
C PHE A 10 -6.88 -0.96 -3.11
N ALA A 11 -7.37 0.16 -3.62
CA ALA A 11 -6.55 1.33 -3.90
C ALA A 11 -6.12 1.98 -2.58
N ALA A 12 -4.81 2.09 -2.39
CA ALA A 12 -4.18 2.76 -1.27
C ALA A 12 -3.53 4.06 -1.72
N ARG A 13 -3.75 5.12 -0.95
CA ARG A 13 -3.03 6.39 -1.01
C ARG A 13 -1.89 6.32 -0.02
N ASN A 14 -0.68 6.56 -0.50
CA ASN A 14 0.54 6.58 0.30
C ASN A 14 1.04 8.02 0.28
N GLU A 15 1.25 8.58 1.46
CA GLU A 15 1.74 9.94 1.63
C GLU A 15 3.02 9.91 2.46
N GLU A 16 4.06 10.56 1.94
CA GLU A 16 5.24 10.92 2.71
C GLU A 16 4.94 12.17 3.53
N THR A 17 5.18 12.07 4.83
CA THR A 17 4.97 13.14 5.83
C THR A 17 6.31 13.55 6.43
N ALA A 18 6.30 14.62 7.23
CA ALA A 18 7.50 15.04 7.99
C ALA A 18 7.99 14.00 9.03
N HIS A 19 7.15 13.01 9.38
CA HIS A 19 7.41 12.05 10.46
C HIS A 19 7.46 10.59 9.99
N GLY A 20 7.41 10.34 8.68
CA GLY A 20 7.37 9.00 8.11
C GLY A 20 6.30 8.89 7.03
N TYR A 21 5.55 7.81 7.03
CA TYR A 21 4.57 7.49 5.98
C TYR A 21 3.18 7.27 6.56
N GLU A 22 2.19 7.73 5.81
CA GLU A 22 0.79 7.50 6.06
C GLU A 22 0.19 6.73 4.87
N ILE A 23 -0.53 5.65 5.16
CA ILE A 23 -1.24 4.86 4.17
C ILE A 23 -2.72 4.85 4.54
N SER A 24 -3.56 5.27 3.61
CA SER A 24 -5.02 5.22 3.71
C SER A 24 -5.62 4.55 2.48
N PHE A 25 -6.82 3.97 2.63
CA PHE A 25 -7.52 3.34 1.50
C PHE A 25 -8.55 4.31 0.92
N VAL A 26 -8.53 4.48 -0.40
CA VAL A 26 -9.28 5.53 -1.11
C VAL A 26 -10.77 5.53 -0.77
N ASN A 27 -11.35 4.33 -0.64
CA ASN A 27 -12.78 4.15 -0.32
C ASN A 27 -13.03 3.65 1.11
N ILE A 28 -11.99 3.60 1.95
CA ILE A 28 -12.08 3.17 3.35
C ILE A 28 -11.28 4.17 4.20
N PRO A 29 -11.74 5.42 4.31
CA PRO A 29 -10.97 6.50 4.95
C PRO A 29 -10.65 6.24 6.42
N GLN A 30 -11.47 5.43 7.11
CA GLN A 30 -11.22 4.99 8.48
C GLN A 30 -10.11 3.93 8.60
N ALA A 31 -9.73 3.28 7.50
CA ALA A 31 -8.63 2.34 7.47
C ALA A 31 -7.34 3.11 7.10
N GLN A 32 -6.64 3.56 8.13
CA GLN A 32 -5.40 4.33 8.01
C GLN A 32 -4.32 3.72 8.88
N ALA A 33 -3.09 3.78 8.40
CA ALA A 33 -1.90 3.37 9.14
C ALA A 33 -0.79 4.41 8.99
N VAL A 34 -0.02 4.58 10.05
CA VAL A 34 1.18 5.42 10.06
C VAL A 34 2.38 4.58 10.46
N GLY A 35 3.54 4.89 9.92
CA GLY A 35 4.81 4.27 10.29
C GLY A 35 5.95 5.24 10.13
N ALA A 36 6.99 5.11 10.95
CA ALA A 36 8.20 5.92 10.81
C ALA A 36 8.95 5.59 9.51
N THR A 37 8.77 4.36 9.00
CA THR A 37 9.25 3.92 7.69
C THR A 37 8.11 3.47 6.79
N TYR A 38 8.35 3.42 5.49
CA TYR A 38 7.32 3.01 4.54
C TYR A 38 6.88 1.55 4.76
N GLU A 39 7.82 0.64 5.01
CA GLU A 39 7.55 -0.78 5.22
C GLU A 39 6.77 -1.02 6.52
N GLU A 40 7.04 -0.22 7.55
CA GLU A 40 6.25 -0.23 8.79
C GLU A 40 4.82 0.24 8.53
N ALA A 41 4.65 1.35 7.80
CA ALA A 41 3.34 1.83 7.39
C ALA A 41 2.59 0.79 6.55
N VAL A 42 3.27 0.09 5.63
CA VAL A 42 2.72 -1.03 4.84
C VAL A 42 2.28 -2.17 5.75
N TYR A 43 3.14 -2.61 6.66
CA TYR A 43 2.82 -3.69 7.61
C TYR A 43 1.57 -3.36 8.44
N TYR A 44 1.46 -2.14 8.95
CA TYR A 44 0.28 -1.70 9.69
C TYR A 44 -0.94 -1.50 8.80
N SER A 45 -0.77 -1.02 7.56
CA SER A 45 -1.88 -0.85 6.61
C SER A 45 -2.59 -2.17 6.32
N TYR A 46 -1.84 -3.28 6.21
CA TYR A 46 -2.42 -4.60 6.01
C TYR A 46 -3.26 -5.04 7.21
N ARG A 47 -2.80 -4.76 8.42
CA ARG A 47 -3.51 -5.12 9.66
C ARG A 47 -4.80 -4.34 9.80
N VAL A 48 -4.77 -3.02 9.54
CA VAL A 48 -5.95 -2.17 9.61
C VAL A 48 -6.96 -2.55 8.52
N LEU A 49 -6.50 -2.87 7.30
CA LEU A 49 -7.37 -3.37 6.25
C LEU A 49 -7.99 -4.72 6.61
N ALA A 50 -7.19 -5.67 7.12
CA ALA A 50 -7.67 -6.98 7.55
C ALA A 50 -8.74 -6.85 8.65
N ASP A 51 -8.49 -6.00 9.63
CA ASP A 51 -9.43 -5.71 10.71
C ASP A 51 -10.75 -5.15 10.16
N PHE A 52 -10.70 -4.12 9.31
CA PHE A 52 -11.88 -3.57 8.65
C PHE A 52 -12.66 -4.64 7.88
N LEU A 53 -11.99 -5.44 7.05
CA LEU A 53 -12.62 -6.48 6.23
C LEU A 53 -13.23 -7.61 7.06
N SER A 54 -12.62 -7.94 8.21
CA SER A 54 -13.15 -8.97 9.12
C SER A 54 -14.49 -8.59 9.76
N HIS A 55 -14.78 -7.29 9.86
CA HIS A 55 -16.03 -6.74 10.40
C HIS A 55 -17.12 -6.55 9.33
N LEU A 56 -16.81 -6.73 8.05
CA LEU A 56 -17.81 -6.64 6.99
C LEU A 56 -18.78 -7.84 7.05
N PRO A 57 -20.06 -7.65 6.66
CA PRO A 57 -20.95 -8.76 6.41
C PRO A 57 -20.32 -9.73 5.41
N LYS A 58 -20.51 -11.05 5.60
CA LYS A 58 -19.98 -12.10 4.71
C LYS A 58 -20.71 -12.17 3.35
N ASP A 59 -21.16 -11.03 2.85
CA ASP A 59 -21.77 -10.87 1.54
C ASP A 59 -20.73 -10.29 0.57
N GLU A 60 -20.60 -10.93 -0.59
CA GLU A 60 -19.69 -10.55 -1.65
C GLU A 60 -19.99 -9.14 -2.20
N ALA A 61 -21.25 -8.69 -2.11
CA ALA A 61 -21.64 -7.34 -2.48
C ALA A 61 -21.00 -6.28 -1.57
N ALA A 62 -20.91 -6.55 -0.26
CA ALA A 62 -20.30 -5.64 0.70
C ALA A 62 -18.80 -5.50 0.46
N LEU A 63 -18.11 -6.59 0.10
CA LEU A 63 -16.69 -6.58 -0.23
C LEU A 63 -16.41 -5.82 -1.54
N THR A 64 -17.21 -6.08 -2.57
CA THR A 64 -17.03 -5.50 -3.91
C THR A 64 -17.18 -3.97 -3.91
N ALA A 65 -18.04 -3.43 -3.03
CA ALA A 65 -18.21 -1.98 -2.87
C ALA A 65 -16.91 -1.24 -2.50
N TYR A 66 -16.00 -1.92 -1.80
CA TYR A 66 -14.71 -1.36 -1.38
C TYR A 66 -13.55 -1.77 -2.29
N THR A 67 -13.74 -2.81 -3.12
CA THR A 67 -12.73 -3.15 -4.13
C THR A 67 -12.64 -2.03 -5.16
N HIS A 68 -11.44 -1.55 -5.38
CA HIS A 68 -11.19 -0.47 -6.31
C HIS A 68 -9.83 -0.70 -6.97
N ALA A 69 -9.86 -1.19 -8.21
CA ALA A 69 -8.66 -1.45 -9.00
C ALA A 69 -8.15 -0.20 -9.75
N THR A 70 -8.98 0.85 -9.85
CA THR A 70 -8.62 2.11 -10.48
C THR A 70 -7.84 2.99 -9.52
N LEU A 71 -6.70 3.52 -9.94
CA LEU A 71 -5.95 4.46 -9.12
C LEU A 71 -6.32 5.90 -9.49
N PRO A 72 -6.60 6.78 -8.51
CA PRO A 72 -6.72 8.20 -8.78
C PRO A 72 -5.42 8.75 -9.38
N ALA A 73 -5.51 9.82 -10.17
CA ALA A 73 -4.32 10.54 -10.59
C ALA A 73 -3.65 11.20 -9.37
N ALA A 74 -2.36 10.96 -9.17
CA ALA A 74 -1.57 11.66 -8.17
C ALA A 74 -1.47 13.15 -8.54
N LYS A 75 -1.86 14.03 -7.61
CA LYS A 75 -1.84 15.49 -7.79
C LYS A 75 -0.74 16.20 -6.99
N ALA A 76 -0.11 15.50 -6.05
CA ALA A 76 0.91 16.05 -5.14
C ALA A 76 2.18 15.19 -5.19
N ASP A 77 3.34 15.83 -5.06
CA ASP A 77 4.66 15.18 -5.24
C ASP A 77 5.02 14.21 -4.11
N ASN A 78 4.45 14.39 -2.91
CA ASN A 78 4.63 13.50 -1.76
C ASN A 78 3.59 12.38 -1.69
N VAL A 79 2.74 12.24 -2.71
CA VAL A 79 1.65 11.27 -2.74
C VAL A 79 1.81 10.32 -3.91
N PHE A 80 1.68 9.03 -3.66
CA PHE A 80 1.54 8.03 -4.71
C PHE A 80 0.47 7.00 -4.36
N TYR A 81 -0.10 6.39 -5.39
CA TYR A 81 -1.13 5.37 -5.24
C TYR A 81 -0.57 3.97 -5.53
N SER A 82 -1.05 2.99 -4.78
CA SER A 82 -0.73 1.58 -4.93
C SER A 82 -2.00 0.72 -4.83
N LEU A 83 -1.90 -0.54 -5.24
CA LEU A 83 -2.97 -1.54 -5.08
C LEU A 83 -2.54 -2.59 -4.07
N VAL A 84 -3.32 -2.76 -3.01
CA VAL A 84 -3.14 -3.88 -2.08
C VAL A 84 -4.00 -5.04 -2.55
N SER A 85 -3.36 -6.18 -2.84
CA SER A 85 -4.07 -7.42 -3.15
C SER A 85 -4.29 -8.22 -1.87
N VAL A 86 -5.52 -8.69 -1.70
CA VAL A 86 -6.01 -9.34 -0.49
C VAL A 86 -6.56 -10.72 -0.83
N THR A 87 -6.20 -11.72 -0.03
CA THR A 87 -6.74 -13.07 -0.12
C THR A 87 -8.10 -13.17 0.59
N PRO A 88 -8.95 -14.15 0.25
CA PRO A 88 -10.32 -14.23 0.80
C PRO A 88 -10.39 -14.53 2.31
N ASP A 89 -9.31 -15.02 2.90
CA ASP A 89 -9.15 -15.20 4.36
C ASP A 89 -8.75 -13.90 5.07
N PHE A 90 -8.55 -12.80 4.33
CA PHE A 90 -8.15 -11.48 4.83
C PHE A 90 -6.87 -11.49 5.68
N ASP A 91 -6.01 -12.50 5.49
CA ASP A 91 -4.75 -12.62 6.23
C ASP A 91 -3.79 -11.49 5.84
N PRO A 92 -3.43 -10.58 6.77
CA PRO A 92 -2.54 -9.47 6.49
C PRO A 92 -1.14 -9.93 6.03
N HIS A 93 -0.70 -11.13 6.41
CA HIS A 93 0.60 -11.68 6.01
C HIS A 93 0.62 -12.22 4.57
N LYS A 94 -0.55 -12.40 3.95
CA LYS A 94 -0.69 -12.84 2.55
C LYS A 94 -1.00 -11.67 1.61
N MET A 95 -1.13 -10.45 2.14
CA MET A 95 -1.38 -9.25 1.36
C MET A 95 -0.13 -8.77 0.64
N VAL A 96 -0.32 -8.20 -0.55
CA VAL A 96 0.79 -7.72 -1.39
C VAL A 96 0.46 -6.36 -1.99
N THR A 97 1.35 -5.41 -1.81
CA THR A 97 1.28 -4.08 -2.42
C THR A 97 1.86 -4.11 -3.83
N HIS A 98 1.12 -3.60 -4.79
CA HIS A 98 1.50 -3.47 -6.19
C HIS A 98 1.62 -1.97 -6.50
N PHE A 99 2.75 -1.59 -7.08
CA PHE A 99 2.96 -0.23 -7.53
C PHE A 99 2.67 -0.14 -9.03
N THR A 100 1.86 0.84 -9.41
CA THR A 100 1.67 1.16 -10.82
C THR A 100 2.60 2.31 -11.18
N LEU A 101 3.68 2.00 -11.88
CA LEU A 101 4.54 3.01 -12.47
C LEU A 101 3.89 3.45 -13.79
N PRO A 102 3.52 4.73 -13.97
CA PRO A 102 3.04 5.19 -15.27
C PRO A 102 4.12 4.94 -16.32
N GLN A 103 3.71 4.57 -17.55
CA GLN A 103 4.63 4.53 -18.68
C GLN A 103 5.13 5.94 -18.97
N ALA A 104 6.24 6.26 -18.32
CA ALA A 104 6.99 7.49 -18.50
C ALA A 104 8.26 7.17 -19.29
N PRO A 105 8.92 8.16 -19.92
CA PRO A 105 10.22 7.95 -20.54
C PRO A 105 11.19 7.28 -19.55
N PRO A 106 12.15 6.45 -20.01
CA PRO A 106 13.04 5.68 -19.12
C PRO A 106 13.75 6.52 -18.04
N ALA A 107 13.98 7.81 -18.30
CA ALA A 107 14.55 8.75 -17.33
C ALA A 107 13.62 9.02 -16.13
N GLU A 108 12.31 9.17 -16.36
CA GLU A 108 11.33 9.35 -15.28
C GLU A 108 11.07 8.05 -14.53
N ILE A 109 11.07 6.90 -15.22
CA ILE A 109 11.02 5.58 -14.57
C ILE A 109 12.24 5.41 -13.66
N ARG A 110 13.45 5.73 -14.15
CA ARG A 110 14.67 5.69 -13.32
C ARG A 110 14.60 6.66 -12.14
N ARG A 111 14.02 7.85 -12.31
CA ARG A 111 13.86 8.82 -11.22
C ARG A 111 12.89 8.30 -10.15
N LYS A 112 11.73 7.77 -10.55
CA LYS A 112 10.73 7.18 -9.64
C LYS A 112 11.24 5.91 -8.95
N ALA A 113 11.92 5.03 -9.69
CA ALA A 113 12.58 3.86 -9.13
C ALA A 113 13.72 4.26 -8.18
N SER A 114 14.47 5.33 -8.45
CA SER A 114 15.49 5.86 -7.55
C SER A 114 14.89 6.50 -6.30
N GLN A 115 13.71 7.12 -6.40
CA GLN A 115 12.97 7.63 -5.24
C GLN A 115 12.51 6.47 -4.35
N LEU A 116 11.88 5.44 -4.93
CA LEU A 116 11.56 4.19 -4.25
C LEU A 116 12.79 3.51 -3.63
N ALA A 117 13.92 3.47 -4.34
CA ALA A 117 15.15 2.88 -3.82
C ALA A 117 15.77 3.72 -2.69
N LYS A 118 15.68 5.05 -2.73
CA LYS A 118 16.14 5.92 -1.63
C LYS A 118 15.29 5.75 -0.38
N LEU A 119 13.98 5.58 -0.55
CA LEU A 119 13.04 5.20 0.50
C LEU A 119 13.49 3.94 1.24
N VAL A 120 13.81 2.87 0.49
CA VAL A 120 14.31 1.59 1.03
C VAL A 120 15.72 1.74 1.63
N HIS A 121 16.58 2.59 1.05
CA HIS A 121 17.96 2.75 1.51
C HIS A 121 18.08 3.56 2.81
N HIS A 122 17.20 4.54 3.03
CA HIS A 122 17.11 5.27 4.30
C HIS A 122 16.72 4.33 5.46
N GLN A 123 15.99 3.25 5.17
CA GLN A 123 15.65 2.21 6.15
C GLN A 123 16.86 1.44 6.68
N ASN A 124 17.84 1.15 5.82
CA ASN A 124 19.06 0.44 6.24
C ASN A 124 20.00 1.34 7.05
N LYS A 125 20.11 2.63 6.70
CA LYS A 125 20.93 3.58 7.47
C LYS A 125 20.40 3.86 8.87
N ALA A 126 19.08 3.96 9.04
CA ALA A 126 18.47 4.16 10.36
C ALA A 126 18.67 2.93 11.28
N ARG A 127 18.67 1.72 10.71
CA ARG A 127 18.96 0.47 11.41
C ARG A 127 20.42 0.34 11.85
N GLU A 128 21.36 0.77 11.00
CA GLU A 128 22.80 0.77 11.33
C GLU A 128 23.14 1.80 12.41
N ALA A 129 22.49 2.98 12.38
CA ALA A 129 22.68 4.03 13.39
C ALA A 129 22.06 3.70 14.76
N ALA A 130 21.04 2.84 14.82
CA ALA A 130 20.42 2.41 16.08
C ALA A 130 21.15 1.22 16.75
N ASN A 131 22.03 0.55 16.01
CA ASN A 131 22.84 -0.59 16.47
C ASN A 131 24.33 -0.25 16.66
N SER A 132 24.70 1.04 16.53
CA SER A 132 26.03 1.59 16.80
C SER A 132 26.01 2.43 18.08
#